data_AF-A0A939HZ81-F1
#
_entry.id   AF-A0A939HZ81-F1
#
_cell.length_a   1.000
_cell.length_b   1.000
_cell.length_c   1.000
_cell.angle_alpha   90.00
_cell.angle_beta   90.00
_cell.angle_gamma   90.00
#
_symmetry.space_group_name_H-M   'P 1'
#
loop_
_entity.id
_entity.type
_entity.pdbx_description
1 polymer ?
#
loop_
_entity_poly.entity_id
_entity_poly.type
_entity_poly.pdbx_seq_one_letter_code
_entity_poly.pdbx_strand_id
1 'polypeptide(L)'
;MSKKARKKEELNELLRGILSKKINPDYQRRDEIIFGETSDRSQYVFHRKFQGLTIEKLEQLLAEDFAALEDFVGESPTIQEIYDFAKKCAQKGFNTQFMGFVTYLTYNYRVYIDGFEVADLELTEDIVGSFKQLTEKASYLYTTDIQLYAWWKEDESFDMDRTIIFTPHRQESQE
;
A
#
# COMPACT_ATOMS: atom_id res chain seq x y z
N MET A 1 16.28 -31.97 -8.68
CA MET A 1 16.16 -30.69 -9.40
C MET A 1 17.29 -29.75 -9.00
N SER A 2 17.80 -28.94 -9.92
CA SER A 2 18.77 -27.87 -9.62
C SER A 2 18.12 -26.73 -8.84
N LYS A 3 18.86 -26.06 -7.95
CA LYS A 3 18.38 -24.83 -7.25
C LYS A 3 17.83 -23.78 -8.21
N LYS A 4 18.40 -23.68 -9.42
CA LYS A 4 17.97 -22.74 -10.46
C LYS A 4 16.63 -23.13 -11.10
N ALA A 5 16.36 -24.43 -11.23
CA ALA A 5 15.08 -24.92 -11.73
C ALA A 5 13.97 -24.70 -10.70
N ARG A 6 14.26 -24.94 -9.41
CA ARG A 6 13.31 -24.70 -8.31
C ARG A 6 12.90 -23.22 -8.19
N LYS A 7 13.86 -22.29 -8.23
CA LYS A 7 13.55 -20.84 -8.26
C LYS A 7 12.71 -20.42 -9.47
N LYS A 8 12.92 -21.04 -10.63
CA LYS A 8 12.16 -20.75 -11.84
C LYS A 8 10.72 -21.29 -11.76
N GLU A 9 10.54 -22.45 -11.16
CA GLU A 9 9.23 -23.05 -10.88
C GLU A 9 8.43 -22.20 -9.89
N GLU A 10 9.07 -21.79 -8.78
CA GLU A 10 8.49 -20.90 -7.77
C GLU A 10 8.10 -19.54 -8.38
N LEU A 11 8.96 -18.97 -9.24
CA LEU A 11 8.65 -17.74 -9.98
C LEU A 11 7.48 -17.92 -10.95
N ASN A 12 7.38 -19.06 -11.64
CA ASN A 12 6.30 -19.33 -12.60
C ASN A 12 4.96 -19.55 -11.91
N GLU A 13 4.93 -20.23 -10.77
CA GLU A 13 3.71 -20.40 -9.96
C GLU A 13 3.28 -19.07 -9.31
N LEU A 14 4.24 -18.25 -8.87
CA LEU A 14 3.97 -16.88 -8.43
C LEU A 14 3.39 -16.03 -9.56
N LEU A 15 4.00 -16.07 -10.75
CA LEU A 15 3.51 -15.36 -11.93
C LEU A 15 2.13 -15.88 -12.37
N ARG A 16 1.85 -17.18 -12.27
CA ARG A 16 0.51 -17.74 -12.52
C ARG A 16 -0.49 -17.27 -11.47
N GLY A 17 -0.14 -17.21 -10.19
CA GLY A 17 -0.98 -16.61 -9.16
C GLY A 17 -1.33 -15.15 -9.49
N ILE A 18 -0.31 -14.35 -9.83
CA ILE A 18 -0.41 -12.94 -10.20
C ILE A 18 -1.20 -12.75 -11.51
N LEU A 19 -1.12 -13.68 -12.47
CA LEU A 19 -1.80 -13.58 -13.77
C LEU A 19 -3.17 -14.30 -13.80
N SER A 20 -3.49 -15.15 -12.82
CA SER A 20 -4.70 -15.98 -12.81
C SER A 20 -5.91 -15.30 -12.18
N LYS A 21 -5.72 -14.27 -11.34
CA LYS A 21 -6.83 -13.43 -10.89
C LYS A 21 -7.09 -12.34 -11.91
N LYS A 22 -8.30 -12.39 -12.49
CA LYS A 22 -8.82 -11.36 -13.39
C LYS A 22 -8.81 -10.03 -12.66
N ILE A 23 -7.97 -9.12 -13.10
CA ILE A 23 -7.95 -7.75 -12.59
C ILE A 23 -8.72 -6.85 -13.52
N ASN A 24 -9.41 -5.90 -12.90
CA ASN A 24 -10.15 -4.89 -13.60
C ASN A 24 -9.17 -3.95 -14.36
N PRO A 25 -9.22 -3.92 -15.70
CA PRO A 25 -8.30 -3.13 -16.50
C PRO A 25 -8.69 -1.65 -16.61
N ASP A 26 -9.81 -1.24 -16.02
CA ASP A 26 -10.31 0.14 -16.05
C ASP A 26 -9.48 1.04 -15.11
N TYR A 27 -8.28 1.38 -15.55
CA TYR A 27 -7.37 2.23 -14.79
C TYR A 27 -7.93 3.64 -14.56
N GLN A 28 -8.83 4.13 -15.42
CA GLN A 28 -9.45 5.45 -15.24
C GLN A 28 -10.36 5.42 -14.02
N ARG A 29 -11.21 4.38 -13.91
CA ARG A 29 -12.06 4.16 -12.74
C ARG A 29 -11.25 3.96 -11.46
N ARG A 30 -10.19 3.16 -11.51
CA ARG A 30 -9.26 2.99 -10.37
C ARG A 30 -8.68 4.32 -9.91
N ASP A 31 -8.25 5.14 -10.87
CA ASP A 31 -7.58 6.41 -10.58
C ASP A 31 -8.57 7.45 -10.02
N GLU A 32 -9.82 7.44 -10.46
CA GLU A 32 -10.88 8.26 -9.83
C GLU A 32 -11.05 7.91 -8.34
N ILE A 33 -11.03 6.62 -7.98
CA ILE A 33 -11.16 6.18 -6.58
C ILE A 33 -9.97 6.69 -5.76
N ILE A 34 -8.76 6.50 -6.27
CA ILE A 34 -7.53 6.80 -5.53
C ILE A 34 -7.26 8.31 -5.49
N PHE A 35 -7.21 8.95 -6.66
CA PHE A 35 -6.76 10.32 -6.85
C PHE A 35 -7.89 11.36 -6.94
N GLY A 36 -9.15 10.92 -7.09
CA GLY A 36 -10.29 11.83 -7.29
C GLY A 36 -10.42 12.39 -8.71
N GLU A 37 -9.57 11.93 -9.64
CA GLU A 37 -9.52 12.38 -11.03
C GLU A 37 -9.11 11.23 -11.95
N THR A 38 -9.44 11.34 -13.23
CA THR A 38 -8.92 10.41 -14.23
C THR A 38 -7.50 10.80 -14.61
N SER A 39 -6.59 9.82 -14.66
CA SER A 39 -5.22 10.06 -15.13
C SER A 39 -5.14 10.01 -16.65
N ASP A 40 -4.35 10.92 -17.23
CA ASP A 40 -3.80 10.69 -18.57
C ASP A 40 -2.61 9.73 -18.48
N ARG A 41 -2.77 8.54 -19.06
CA ARG A 41 -1.74 7.49 -19.09
C ARG A 41 -0.44 7.97 -19.75
N SER A 42 -0.48 8.96 -20.64
CA SER A 42 0.72 9.49 -21.30
C SER A 42 1.74 10.09 -20.30
N GLN A 43 1.28 10.47 -19.11
CA GLN A 43 2.09 11.13 -18.09
C GLN A 43 2.85 10.14 -17.19
N TYR A 44 2.52 8.84 -17.24
CA TYR A 44 3.08 7.83 -16.33
C TYR A 44 3.69 6.67 -17.10
N VAL A 45 5.01 6.48 -16.95
CA VAL A 45 5.75 5.45 -17.70
C VAL A 45 5.51 4.06 -17.10
N PHE A 46 5.42 3.93 -15.77
CA PHE A 46 5.36 2.63 -15.10
C PHE A 46 4.37 2.57 -13.93
N HIS A 47 4.42 3.54 -13.03
CA HIS A 47 3.57 3.59 -11.84
C HIS A 47 3.22 5.03 -11.42
N ARG A 48 2.16 5.19 -10.63
CA ARG A 48 1.82 6.46 -9.93
C ARG A 48 1.66 6.14 -8.44
N LYS A 49 2.35 6.90 -7.59
CA LYS A 49 2.27 6.77 -6.12
C LYS A 49 1.02 7.48 -5.59
N PHE A 50 0.45 6.96 -4.51
CA PHE A 50 -0.61 7.59 -3.74
C PHE A 50 -0.28 7.57 -2.24
N GLN A 51 -0.86 8.52 -1.53
CA GLN A 51 -0.83 8.62 -0.07
C GLN A 51 -2.24 8.97 0.41
N GLY A 52 -2.56 8.63 1.66
CA GLY A 52 -3.85 8.98 2.25
C GLY A 52 -5.05 8.21 1.70
N LEU A 53 -4.84 7.01 1.17
CA LEU A 53 -5.96 6.14 0.81
C LEU A 53 -6.68 5.72 2.10
N THR A 54 -8.01 5.84 2.14
CA THR A 54 -8.82 5.47 3.31
C THR A 54 -9.24 4.00 3.26
N ILE A 55 -9.76 3.48 4.38
CA ILE A 55 -10.34 2.12 4.45
C ILE A 55 -11.47 1.97 3.42
N GLU A 56 -12.35 2.96 3.29
CA GLU A 56 -13.50 2.91 2.39
C GLU A 56 -13.04 2.84 0.91
N LYS A 57 -12.01 3.60 0.55
CA LYS A 57 -11.43 3.53 -0.80
C LYS A 57 -10.76 2.18 -1.04
N LEU A 58 -10.05 1.62 -0.06
CA LEU A 58 -9.46 0.29 -0.18
C LEU A 58 -10.54 -0.80 -0.34
N GLU A 59 -11.61 -0.75 0.46
CA GLU A 59 -12.77 -1.64 0.33
C GLU A 59 -13.40 -1.55 -1.06
N GLN A 60 -13.51 -0.34 -1.63
CA GLN A 60 -14.01 -0.14 -2.98
C GLN A 60 -13.07 -0.75 -4.04
N LEU A 61 -11.75 -0.56 -3.91
CA LEU A 61 -10.77 -1.13 -4.84
C LEU A 61 -10.77 -2.67 -4.81
N LEU A 62 -10.98 -3.27 -3.64
CA LEU A 62 -11.14 -4.72 -3.47
C LEU A 62 -12.44 -5.20 -4.12
N ALA A 63 -13.55 -4.46 -3.93
CA ALA A 63 -14.85 -4.82 -4.50
C ALA A 63 -14.91 -4.69 -6.03
N GLU A 64 -14.14 -3.77 -6.61
CA GLU A 64 -14.06 -3.54 -8.07
C GLU A 64 -12.89 -4.29 -8.74
N ASP A 65 -12.27 -5.27 -8.06
CA ASP A 65 -11.16 -6.12 -8.56
C ASP A 65 -9.91 -5.34 -9.03
N PHE A 66 -9.63 -4.18 -8.42
CA PHE A 66 -8.40 -3.40 -8.67
C PHE A 66 -7.23 -3.81 -7.76
N ALA A 67 -7.54 -4.43 -6.63
CA ALA A 67 -6.60 -4.96 -5.65
C ALA A 67 -7.03 -6.37 -5.24
N ALA A 68 -6.08 -7.23 -4.86
CA ALA A 68 -6.39 -8.52 -4.24
C ALA A 68 -5.90 -8.56 -2.79
N LEU A 69 -6.65 -9.24 -1.92
CA LEU A 69 -6.33 -9.36 -0.50
C LEU A 69 -4.94 -9.99 -0.25
N GLU A 70 -4.51 -10.91 -1.12
CA GLU A 70 -3.19 -11.53 -1.05
C GLU A 70 -2.06 -10.74 -1.73
N ASP A 71 -2.34 -9.58 -2.34
CA ASP A 71 -1.29 -8.76 -2.94
C ASP A 71 -0.35 -8.21 -1.85
N PHE A 72 0.95 -8.15 -2.16
CA PHE A 72 2.00 -7.59 -1.33
C PHE A 72 3.16 -7.10 -2.21
N VAL A 73 4.05 -6.27 -1.66
CA VAL A 73 5.26 -5.79 -2.34
C VAL A 73 6.48 -6.06 -1.47
N GLY A 74 7.48 -6.72 -2.04
CA GLY A 74 8.73 -7.04 -1.35
C GLY A 74 8.47 -7.85 -0.08
N GLU A 75 8.73 -7.24 1.07
CA GLU A 75 8.49 -7.82 2.40
C GLU A 75 7.31 -7.19 3.15
N SER A 76 6.43 -6.46 2.45
CA SER A 76 5.20 -5.95 3.07
C SER A 76 4.30 -7.10 3.53
N PRO A 77 3.48 -6.87 4.56
CA PRO A 77 2.31 -7.70 4.78
C PRO A 77 1.40 -7.66 3.55
N THR A 78 0.54 -8.66 3.46
CA THR A 78 -0.53 -8.71 2.46
C THR A 78 -1.54 -7.59 2.68
N ILE A 79 -2.27 -7.20 1.63
CA ILE A 79 -3.38 -6.24 1.77
C ILE A 79 -4.37 -6.70 2.85
N GLN A 80 -4.65 -8.00 2.96
CA GLN A 80 -5.48 -8.58 4.02
C GLN A 80 -4.97 -8.25 5.41
N GLU A 81 -3.69 -8.49 5.69
CA GLU A 81 -3.10 -8.26 7.01
C GLU A 81 -3.12 -6.79 7.40
N ILE A 82 -2.79 -5.90 6.47
CA ILE A 82 -2.84 -4.45 6.71
C ILE A 82 -4.29 -3.99 6.89
N TYR A 83 -5.21 -4.49 6.06
CA TYR A 83 -6.64 -4.17 6.14
C TYR A 83 -7.27 -4.62 7.46
N ASP A 84 -7.02 -5.85 7.91
CA ASP A 84 -7.53 -6.36 9.19
C ASP A 84 -7.03 -5.51 10.36
N PHE A 85 -5.75 -5.14 10.32
CA PHE A 85 -5.17 -4.26 11.33
C PHE A 85 -5.77 -2.85 11.29
N ALA A 86 -5.99 -2.30 10.09
CA ALA A 86 -6.66 -1.01 9.91
C ALA A 86 -8.10 -1.03 10.45
N LYS A 87 -8.87 -2.08 10.19
CA LYS A 87 -10.23 -2.25 10.73
C LYS A 87 -10.22 -2.34 12.26
N LYS A 88 -9.26 -3.06 12.85
CA LYS A 88 -9.07 -3.10 14.31
C LYS A 88 -8.78 -1.71 14.88
N CYS A 89 -7.94 -0.91 14.20
CA CYS A 89 -7.64 0.46 14.60
C CYS A 89 -8.88 1.35 14.51
N ALA A 90 -9.62 1.30 13.40
CA ALA A 90 -10.84 2.08 13.19
C ALA A 90 -11.95 1.75 14.20
N GLN A 91 -12.09 0.48 14.62
CA GLN A 91 -13.01 0.08 15.69
C GLN A 91 -12.70 0.74 17.04
N LYS A 92 -11.45 1.17 17.24
CA LYS A 92 -11.00 1.89 18.44
C LYS A 92 -11.01 3.41 18.27
N GLY A 93 -11.41 3.91 17.10
CA GLY A 93 -11.46 5.34 16.79
C GLY A 93 -10.19 5.91 16.17
N PHE A 94 -9.15 5.10 15.93
CA PHE A 94 -7.90 5.57 15.34
C PHE A 94 -8.03 5.85 13.85
N ASN A 95 -7.40 6.93 13.38
CA ASN A 95 -7.31 7.21 11.95
C ASN A 95 -6.22 6.36 11.32
N THR A 96 -6.53 5.78 10.16
CA THR A 96 -5.58 4.95 9.40
C THR A 96 -5.55 5.37 7.95
N GLN A 97 -4.37 5.30 7.34
CA GLN A 97 -4.15 5.66 5.95
C GLN A 97 -3.21 4.67 5.29
N PHE A 98 -3.45 4.39 4.02
CA PHE A 98 -2.57 3.55 3.20
C PHE A 98 -1.82 4.40 2.18
N MET A 99 -0.58 3.99 1.94
CA MET A 99 0.32 4.54 0.94
C MET A 99 0.72 3.41 0.01
N GLY A 100 0.94 3.76 -1.25
CA GLY A 100 1.09 2.74 -2.25
C GLY A 100 1.34 3.28 -3.63
N PHE A 101 1.20 2.40 -4.61
CA PHE A 101 1.28 2.76 -6.01
C PHE A 101 0.32 1.92 -6.84
N VAL A 102 0.00 2.47 -8.00
CA VAL A 102 -0.69 1.75 -9.07
C VAL A 102 0.25 1.48 -10.21
N THR A 103 0.06 0.37 -10.91
CA THR A 103 0.84 0.02 -12.10
C THR A 103 0.08 0.34 -13.39
N TYR A 104 0.80 0.72 -14.44
CA TYR A 104 0.28 0.94 -15.80
C TYR A 104 0.97 0.04 -16.85
N LEU A 105 1.80 -0.89 -16.39
CA LEU A 105 2.57 -1.82 -17.20
C LEU A 105 1.68 -2.94 -17.76
N THR A 106 1.69 -3.12 -19.08
CA THR A 106 1.28 -4.38 -19.75
C THR A 106 0.08 -5.11 -19.13
N TYR A 107 -1.08 -4.45 -19.10
CA TYR A 107 -2.35 -5.01 -18.58
C TYR A 107 -2.37 -5.37 -17.10
N ASN A 108 -1.31 -5.06 -16.36
CA ASN A 108 -1.28 -5.10 -14.92
C ASN A 108 -1.65 -3.70 -14.41
N TYR A 109 -2.90 -3.57 -13.98
CA TYR A 109 -3.46 -2.33 -13.43
C TYR A 109 -3.67 -2.43 -11.91
N ARG A 110 -2.87 -3.28 -11.26
CA ARG A 110 -2.91 -3.54 -9.81
C ARG A 110 -2.64 -2.29 -8.99
N VAL A 111 -3.34 -2.24 -7.85
CA VAL A 111 -3.02 -1.39 -6.71
C VAL A 111 -2.18 -2.19 -5.73
N TYR A 112 -1.10 -1.58 -5.26
CA TYR A 112 -0.25 -2.15 -4.22
C TYR A 112 -0.16 -1.20 -3.03
N ILE A 113 -0.09 -1.75 -1.83
CA ILE A 113 0.17 -1.03 -0.58
C ILE A 113 1.63 -1.26 -0.21
N ASP A 114 2.39 -0.19 -0.08
CA ASP A 114 3.80 -0.23 0.34
C ASP A 114 4.06 0.63 1.58
N GLY A 115 3.05 1.29 2.12
CA GLY A 115 3.13 2.00 3.38
C GLY A 115 1.80 2.05 4.12
N PHE A 116 1.88 2.18 5.43
CA PHE A 116 0.72 2.21 6.31
C PHE A 116 0.96 3.13 7.51
N GLU A 117 -0.06 3.91 7.84
CA GLU A 117 -0.02 4.89 8.92
C GLU A 117 -1.22 4.74 9.85
N VAL A 118 -0.96 4.90 11.15
CA VAL A 118 -1.97 5.09 12.20
C VAL A 118 -1.64 6.39 12.92
N ALA A 119 -2.58 7.32 12.99
CA ALA A 119 -2.38 8.61 13.65
C ALA A 119 -3.58 9.00 14.52
N ASP A 120 -3.29 9.42 15.75
CA ASP A 120 -4.28 9.93 16.71
C ASP A 120 -3.59 10.72 17.84
N LEU A 121 -4.36 11.38 18.71
CA LEU A 121 -3.86 12.16 19.84
C LEU A 121 -3.20 11.29 20.93
N GLU A 122 -3.63 10.03 21.06
CA GLU A 122 -3.08 9.11 22.06
C GLU A 122 -3.18 7.66 21.57
N LEU A 123 -2.05 7.05 21.24
CA LEU A 123 -2.00 5.65 20.83
C LEU A 123 -1.86 4.70 22.01
N THR A 124 -2.66 3.65 22.04
CA THR A 124 -2.58 2.64 23.10
C THR A 124 -1.41 1.69 22.88
N GLU A 125 -0.79 1.23 23.98
CA GLU A 125 0.34 0.30 23.93
C GLU A 125 0.04 -0.98 23.13
N ASP A 126 -1.21 -1.46 23.16
CA ASP A 126 -1.62 -2.66 22.41
C ASP A 126 -1.62 -2.43 20.89
N ILE A 127 -1.97 -1.23 20.43
CA ILE A 127 -1.88 -0.84 19.01
C ILE A 127 -0.43 -0.67 18.61
N VAL A 128 0.38 0.01 19.41
CA VAL A 128 1.81 0.17 19.14
C VAL A 128 2.52 -1.19 19.05
N GLY A 129 2.23 -2.10 19.98
CA GLY A 129 2.80 -3.45 19.97
C GLY A 129 2.37 -4.27 18.76
N SER A 130 1.07 -4.26 18.44
CA SER A 130 0.53 -4.95 17.27
C SER A 130 1.10 -4.38 15.96
N PHE A 131 1.26 -3.06 15.87
CA PHE A 131 1.86 -2.39 14.71
C PHE A 131 3.30 -2.84 14.51
N LYS A 132 4.12 -2.81 15.56
CA LYS A 132 5.53 -3.27 15.49
C LYS A 132 5.65 -4.72 15.03
N GLN A 133 4.72 -5.58 15.44
CA GLN A 133 4.68 -6.97 14.98
C GLN A 133 4.32 -7.07 13.49
N LEU A 134 3.28 -6.33 13.05
CA LEU A 134 2.88 -6.28 11.65
C LEU A 134 4.02 -5.74 10.76
N THR A 135 4.79 -4.78 11.27
CA THR A 135 5.81 -4.03 10.52
C THR A 135 7.23 -4.50 10.81
N GLU A 136 7.43 -5.71 11.33
CA GLU A 136 8.74 -6.25 11.71
C GLU A 136 9.77 -6.18 10.56
N LYS A 137 9.29 -6.33 9.31
CA LYS A 137 10.09 -6.30 8.08
C LYS A 137 10.08 -4.97 7.33
N ALA A 138 9.56 -3.91 7.95
CA ALA A 138 9.52 -2.60 7.29
C ALA A 138 10.93 -2.07 7.04
N SER A 139 11.16 -1.50 5.85
CA SER A 139 12.43 -0.85 5.53
C SER A 139 12.59 0.45 6.30
N TYR A 140 11.47 1.09 6.63
CA TYR A 140 11.42 2.26 7.47
C TYR A 140 10.28 2.13 8.47
N LEU A 141 10.59 2.44 9.72
CA LEU A 141 9.65 2.42 10.83
C LEU A 141 9.80 3.72 11.63
N TYR A 142 8.69 4.41 11.83
CA TYR A 142 8.58 5.60 12.66
C TYR A 142 7.46 5.41 13.67
N THR A 143 7.78 5.57 14.95
CA THR A 143 6.82 5.39 16.05
C THR A 143 6.97 6.49 17.07
N THR A 144 5.87 7.17 17.37
CA THR A 144 5.70 8.16 18.42
C THR A 144 4.41 7.87 19.19
N ASP A 145 4.12 8.69 20.20
CA ASP A 145 2.90 8.55 21.00
C ASP A 145 1.62 8.93 20.23
N ILE A 146 1.77 9.61 19.09
CA ILE A 146 0.65 10.13 18.28
C ILE A 146 0.64 9.61 16.83
N GLN A 147 1.70 8.95 16.39
CA GLN A 147 1.85 8.52 15.01
C GLN A 147 2.70 7.25 14.90
N LEU A 148 2.19 6.27 14.16
CA LEU A 148 2.88 5.06 13.72
C LEU A 148 2.91 5.04 12.21
N TYR A 149 4.09 4.87 11.63
CA TYR A 149 4.29 4.84 10.19
C TYR A 149 5.28 3.75 9.83
N ALA A 150 4.94 2.98 8.80
CA ALA A 150 5.83 1.97 8.23
C ALA A 150 5.82 2.08 6.70
N TRP A 151 6.97 1.83 6.10
CA TRP A 151 7.14 1.77 4.66
C TRP A 151 8.05 0.60 4.28
N TRP A 152 7.61 -0.16 3.28
CA TRP A 152 8.34 -1.29 2.70
C TRP A 152 8.87 -0.84 1.36
N LYS A 153 10.17 -0.55 1.31
CA LYS A 153 10.83 -0.14 0.08
C LYS A 153 10.88 -1.35 -0.86
N GLU A 154 10.51 -1.12 -2.12
CA GLU A 154 10.84 -2.04 -3.20
C GLU A 154 12.37 -1.95 -3.44
N ASP A 155 13.05 -3.10 -3.45
CA ASP A 155 14.50 -3.28 -3.56
C ASP A 155 15.21 -2.19 -4.41
N GLU A 156 16.42 -1.76 -4.01
CA GLU A 156 17.14 -0.52 -4.42
C GLU A 156 17.29 -0.27 -5.94
N SER A 157 16.89 -1.21 -6.79
CA SER A 157 16.80 -1.09 -8.24
C SER A 157 15.79 -0.05 -8.77
N PHE A 158 14.87 0.45 -7.94
CA PHE A 158 13.88 1.48 -8.29
C PHE A 158 14.05 2.76 -7.44
N ASP A 159 15.24 3.37 -7.46
CA ASP A 159 15.47 4.69 -6.82
C ASP A 159 14.94 5.80 -7.74
N MET A 160 13.70 6.25 -7.49
CA MET A 160 13.16 7.49 -8.06
C MET A 160 12.80 8.44 -6.91
N ASP A 161 13.70 9.39 -6.70
CA ASP A 161 13.60 10.67 -5.99
C ASP A 161 12.99 10.70 -4.56
N ARG A 162 13.85 10.94 -3.57
CA ARG A 162 13.54 10.97 -2.12
C ARG A 162 12.96 12.30 -1.63
N THR A 163 12.56 13.20 -2.52
CA THR A 163 12.21 14.59 -2.19
C THR A 163 10.74 14.81 -1.78
N ILE A 164 9.88 13.78 -1.82
CA ILE A 164 8.43 13.95 -1.59
C ILE A 164 7.97 13.61 -0.15
N ILE A 165 8.83 13.08 0.72
CA ILE A 165 8.39 12.44 1.99
C ILE A 165 8.12 13.43 3.16
N PHE A 166 8.43 14.73 3.03
CA PHE A 166 8.16 15.67 4.13
C PHE A 166 7.38 16.91 3.68
N THR A 167 6.06 16.79 3.65
CA THR A 167 5.20 17.96 3.90
C THR A 167 4.51 17.74 5.24
N PRO A 168 4.98 18.36 6.34
CA PRO A 168 4.23 18.32 7.59
C PRO A 168 2.86 18.97 7.35
N HIS A 169 1.79 18.28 7.75
CA HIS A 169 0.46 18.88 7.87
C HIS A 169 0.55 19.99 8.93
N ARG A 170 0.85 21.20 8.47
CA ARG A 170 0.69 22.40 9.27
C ARG A 170 -0.81 22.56 9.46
N GLN A 171 -1.28 22.32 10.68
CA GLN A 171 -2.59 22.82 11.10
C GLN A 171 -2.61 24.32 10.83
N GLU A 172 -3.43 24.76 9.90
CA GLU A 172 -3.83 26.15 9.80
C GLU A 172 -4.67 26.43 11.05
N SER A 173 -4.01 26.94 12.09
CA SER A 173 -4.67 27.70 13.13
C SER A 173 -5.16 29.00 12.50
N GLN A 174 -6.46 29.23 12.64
CA GLN A 174 -7.20 30.41 12.23
C GLN A 174 -6.54 31.73 12.67
N GLU A 175 -6.61 32.74 11.80
CA GLU A 175 -6.90 34.13 12.17
C GLU A 175 -8.15 34.59 11.40
#